data_AF-A0A7V5Q1P4-F1
#
_entry.id   AF-A0A7V5Q1P4-F1
#
_cell.length_a   1.000
_cell.length_b   1.000
_cell.length_c   1.000
_cell.angle_alpha   90.00
_cell.angle_beta   90.00
_cell.angle_gamma   90.00
#
_symmetry.space_group_name_H-M   'P 1'
#
loop_
_entity.id
_entity.type
_entity.pdbx_description
1 polymer ?
#
loop_
_entity_poly.entity_id
_entity_poly.type
_entity_poly.pdbx_seq_one_letter_code
_entity_poly.pdbx_strand_id
1 'polypeptide(L)'
;QSTVNSVLNSTATIFTLDIYKRLLVRSASDRHLVWVGVFSSVFILVISIAIGGYIGQWSGSLFIYIQSLYAFFAPPFGAVFLLGILWRRINGPGAVTAVILGFLLGIAMKLYIQFDPDHVVWLEPFAMQGIVNWAFCVIVCIAVSVATPPPRPEQITDQLTFNWSRLNIFGELGGRWYTSVVFWWGLFAAITVALCVYFSGWDL
;
A
#
# COMPACT_ATOMS: atom_id res chain seq x y z
N GLN A 1 -21.87 1.93 -8.00
CA GLN A 1 -21.99 0.72 -8.85
C GLN A 1 -20.69 0.40 -9.58
N SER A 2 -19.99 1.37 -10.21
CA SER A 2 -18.69 1.13 -10.87
C SER A 2 -17.58 0.66 -9.91
N THR A 3 -17.40 1.34 -8.78
CA THR A 3 -16.31 1.01 -7.82
C THR A 3 -16.41 -0.40 -7.26
N VAL A 4 -17.62 -0.87 -6.91
CA VAL A 4 -17.84 -2.23 -6.38
C VAL A 4 -17.48 -3.28 -7.43
N ASN A 5 -17.95 -3.10 -8.67
CA ASN A 5 -17.62 -4.02 -9.77
C ASN A 5 -16.12 -4.05 -10.06
N SER A 6 -15.44 -2.90 -10.05
CA SER A 6 -13.99 -2.83 -10.24
C SER A 6 -13.23 -3.57 -9.14
N VAL A 7 -13.56 -3.36 -7.86
CA VAL A 7 -12.89 -4.03 -6.73
C VAL A 7 -13.14 -5.54 -6.75
N LEU A 8 -14.37 -5.99 -7.03
CA LEU A 8 -14.70 -7.42 -7.13
C LEU A 8 -13.93 -8.09 -8.27
N ASN A 9 -13.88 -7.46 -9.44
CA ASN A 9 -13.17 -8.00 -10.60
C ASN A 9 -11.65 -8.08 -10.36
N SER A 10 -11.05 -7.02 -9.80
CA SER A 10 -9.62 -7.04 -9.44
C SER A 10 -9.32 -8.12 -8.40
N THR A 11 -10.16 -8.27 -7.37
CA THR A 11 -9.96 -9.28 -6.32
C THR A 11 -10.13 -10.70 -6.88
N ALA A 12 -11.12 -10.92 -7.74
CA ALA A 12 -11.33 -12.19 -8.43
C ALA A 12 -10.16 -12.54 -9.35
N THR A 13 -9.55 -11.55 -10.02
CA THR A 13 -8.38 -11.75 -10.86
C THR A 13 -7.16 -12.17 -10.03
N ILE A 14 -6.90 -11.49 -8.91
CA ILE A 14 -5.83 -11.88 -7.97
C ILE A 14 -6.08 -13.29 -7.43
N PHE A 15 -7.30 -13.60 -7.00
CA PHE A 15 -7.63 -14.94 -6.50
C PHE A 15 -7.46 -16.02 -7.57
N THR A 16 -7.95 -15.79 -8.79
CA THR A 16 -7.88 -16.78 -9.87
C THR A 16 -6.46 -17.01 -10.38
N LEU A 17 -5.69 -15.94 -10.62
CA LEU A 17 -4.37 -16.05 -11.23
C LEU A 17 -3.28 -16.32 -10.20
N ASP A 18 -3.25 -15.55 -9.12
CA ASP A 18 -2.14 -15.59 -8.16
C ASP A 18 -2.28 -16.68 -7.11
N ILE A 19 -3.52 -17.09 -6.79
CA ILE A 19 -3.80 -18.15 -5.82
C ILE A 19 -4.21 -19.43 -6.55
N TYR A 20 -5.34 -19.43 -7.24
CA TYR A 20 -5.93 -20.65 -7.79
C TYR A 20 -5.05 -21.30 -8.87
N LYS A 21 -4.70 -20.56 -9.92
CA LYS A 21 -3.86 -21.08 -11.01
C LYS A 21 -2.45 -21.40 -10.50
N ARG A 22 -1.84 -20.50 -9.73
CA ARG A 22 -0.45 -20.65 -9.29
C ARG A 22 -0.24 -21.78 -8.27
N LEU A 23 -1.16 -21.92 -7.30
CA LEU A 23 -0.99 -22.82 -6.14
C LEU A 23 -1.85 -24.09 -6.23
N LEU A 24 -3.07 -24.03 -6.76
CA LEU A 24 -3.99 -25.18 -6.79
C LEU A 24 -3.97 -25.94 -8.12
N VAL A 25 -4.21 -25.26 -9.24
CA VAL A 25 -4.40 -25.89 -10.55
C VAL A 25 -3.60 -25.16 -11.63
N ARG A 26 -2.33 -25.52 -11.78
CA ARG A 26 -1.39 -24.88 -12.72
C ARG A 26 -1.76 -25.04 -14.19
N SER A 27 -2.46 -26.13 -14.53
CA SER A 27 -2.92 -26.44 -15.89
C SER A 27 -4.36 -26.01 -16.18
N ALA A 28 -4.95 -25.13 -15.36
CA ALA A 28 -6.31 -24.63 -15.57
C ALA A 28 -6.44 -23.91 -16.92
N SER A 29 -7.48 -24.26 -17.69
CA SER A 29 -7.83 -23.60 -18.96
C SER A 29 -8.45 -22.23 -18.71
N ASP A 30 -8.38 -21.34 -19.71
CA ASP A 30 -8.90 -19.97 -19.56
C ASP A 30 -10.41 -19.95 -19.26
N ARG A 31 -11.18 -20.84 -19.90
CA ARG A 31 -12.62 -20.98 -19.64
C ARG A 31 -12.89 -21.39 -18.19
N HIS A 32 -12.06 -22.27 -17.63
CA HIS A 32 -12.17 -22.67 -16.23
C HIS A 32 -11.85 -21.52 -15.28
N LEU A 33 -10.79 -20.74 -15.57
CA LEU A 33 -10.39 -19.57 -14.78
C LEU A 33 -11.47 -18.50 -14.74
N VAL A 34 -12.18 -18.26 -15.85
CA VAL A 34 -13.33 -17.34 -15.89
C VAL A 34 -14.42 -17.78 -14.90
N TRP A 35 -14.78 -19.06 -14.89
CA TRP A 35 -15.78 -19.57 -13.95
C TRP A 35 -15.34 -19.44 -12.50
N VAL A 36 -14.07 -19.80 -12.19
CA VAL A 36 -13.51 -19.59 -10.85
C VAL A 36 -13.56 -18.11 -10.45
N GLY A 37 -13.30 -17.21 -11.40
CA GLY A 37 -13.41 -15.76 -11.20
C GLY A 37 -14.82 -15.31 -10.83
N VAL A 38 -15.84 -15.81 -11.53
CA VAL A 38 -17.25 -15.54 -11.22
C VAL A 38 -17.61 -16.07 -9.82
N PHE A 39 -17.26 -17.32 -9.51
CA PHE A 39 -17.54 -17.91 -8.19
C PHE A 39 -16.85 -17.14 -7.06
N SER A 40 -15.58 -16.77 -7.25
CA SER A 40 -14.84 -15.97 -6.26
C SER A 40 -15.47 -14.60 -6.06
N SER A 41 -15.90 -13.92 -7.13
CA SER A 41 -16.60 -12.63 -7.07
C SER A 41 -17.88 -12.72 -6.25
N VAL A 42 -18.71 -13.73 -6.51
CA VAL A 42 -19.97 -13.94 -5.78
C VAL A 42 -19.70 -14.22 -4.30
N PHE A 43 -18.72 -15.08 -4.02
CA PHE A 43 -18.34 -15.39 -2.64
C PHE A 43 -17.84 -14.15 -1.86
N ILE A 44 -16.95 -13.36 -2.46
CA ILE A 44 -16.44 -12.12 -1.86
C ILE A 44 -17.57 -11.10 -1.66
N LEU A 45 -18.50 -11.00 -2.62
CA LEU A 45 -19.64 -10.10 -2.51
C LEU A 45 -20.55 -10.48 -1.33
N VAL A 46 -20.86 -11.76 -1.15
CA VAL A 46 -21.68 -12.24 -0.03
C VAL A 46 -21.03 -11.90 1.31
N ILE A 47 -19.72 -12.16 1.45
CA ILE A 47 -18.96 -11.80 2.67
C ILE A 47 -18.98 -10.28 2.88
N SER A 48 -18.79 -9.50 1.82
CA SER A 48 -18.77 -8.04 1.90
C SER A 48 -20.12 -7.47 2.35
N ILE A 49 -21.23 -8.06 1.90
CA ILE A 49 -22.59 -7.68 2.35
C ILE A 49 -22.76 -7.99 3.83
N ALA A 50 -22.31 -9.16 4.29
CA ALA A 50 -22.41 -9.55 5.70
C ALA A 50 -21.58 -8.61 6.61
N ILE A 51 -20.33 -8.34 6.24
CA ILE A 51 -19.45 -7.42 6.99
C ILE A 51 -20.00 -6.00 6.94
N GLY A 52 -20.48 -5.54 5.78
CA GLY A 52 -21.08 -4.21 5.62
C GLY A 52 -22.31 -4.01 6.50
N GLY A 53 -23.15 -5.04 6.61
CA GLY A 53 -24.30 -5.03 7.52
C GLY A 53 -23.89 -4.92 8.99
N TYR A 54 -22.81 -5.60 9.40
CA TYR A 54 -22.27 -5.52 10.76
C TYR A 54 -21.69 -4.13 11.07
N ILE A 55 -20.86 -3.59 10.18
CA ILE A 55 -20.26 -2.25 10.35
C ILE A 55 -21.35 -1.16 10.34
N GLY A 56 -22.43 -1.34 9.57
CA GLY A 56 -23.55 -0.39 9.53
C GLY A 56 -24.28 -0.24 10.87
N GLN A 57 -24.13 -1.18 11.80
CA GLN A 57 -24.70 -1.10 13.15
C GLN A 57 -23.77 -0.38 14.14
N TRP A 58 -22.53 -0.06 13.75
CA TRP A 58 -21.57 0.61 14.61
C TRP A 58 -21.81 2.13 14.60
N SER A 59 -21.73 2.75 15.78
CA SER A 59 -21.88 4.21 15.96
C SER A 59 -20.61 5.01 15.61
N GLY A 60 -19.50 4.33 15.32
CA GLY A 60 -18.23 4.97 14.97
C GLY A 60 -18.22 5.55 13.55
N SER A 61 -17.31 6.50 13.31
CA SER A 61 -17.10 7.02 11.96
C SER A 61 -16.51 5.93 11.06
N LEU A 62 -17.27 5.52 10.04
CA LEU A 62 -16.82 4.57 9.00
C LEU A 62 -15.49 5.02 8.35
N PHE A 63 -15.32 6.34 8.18
CA PHE A 63 -14.08 6.91 7.64
C PHE A 63 -12.88 6.59 8.55
N ILE A 64 -13.00 6.83 9.86
CA ILE A 64 -11.92 6.54 10.82
C ILE A 64 -11.61 5.04 10.84
N TYR A 65 -12.63 4.19 10.77
CA TYR A 65 -12.46 2.75 10.69
C TYR A 65 -11.64 2.33 9.46
N ILE A 66 -12.03 2.80 8.28
CA ILE A 66 -11.33 2.50 7.02
C ILE A 66 -9.90 3.07 7.04
N GLN A 67 -9.69 4.30 7.50
CA GLN A 67 -8.36 4.90 7.62
C GLN A 67 -7.46 4.13 8.60
N SER A 68 -8.02 3.66 9.71
CA SER A 68 -7.31 2.80 10.66
C SER A 68 -6.88 1.47 10.04
N LEU A 69 -7.74 0.85 9.21
CA LEU A 69 -7.36 -0.34 8.45
C LEU A 69 -6.25 -0.04 7.44
N TYR A 70 -6.33 1.08 6.71
CA TYR A 70 -5.26 1.47 5.80
C TYR A 70 -3.94 1.74 6.50
N ALA A 71 -3.96 2.44 7.65
CA ALA A 71 -2.78 2.67 8.46
C ALA A 71 -2.18 1.38 9.03
N PHE A 72 -2.94 0.29 9.06
CA PHE A 72 -2.45 -1.02 9.45
C PHE A 72 -1.84 -1.80 8.28
N PHE A 73 -2.52 -1.85 7.12
CA PHE A 73 -2.08 -2.63 5.95
C PHE A 73 -1.06 -1.92 5.05
N ALA A 74 -1.17 -0.60 4.88
CA ALA A 74 -0.35 0.13 3.92
C ALA A 74 1.14 0.23 4.32
N PRO A 75 1.52 0.44 5.60
CA PRO A 75 2.93 0.64 5.96
C PRO A 75 3.87 -0.50 5.58
N PRO A 76 3.58 -1.78 5.88
CA PRO A 76 4.52 -2.86 5.59
C PRO A 76 4.74 -3.06 4.09
N PHE A 77 3.67 -3.03 3.30
CA PHE A 77 3.79 -3.12 1.84
C PHE A 77 4.44 -1.88 1.25
N GLY A 78 4.04 -0.68 1.69
CA GLY A 78 4.59 0.59 1.22
C GLY A 78 6.10 0.69 1.46
N ALA A 79 6.59 0.26 2.63
CA ALA A 79 8.01 0.22 2.95
C ALA A 79 8.78 -0.69 1.99
N VAL A 80 8.31 -1.93 1.81
CA VAL A 80 8.99 -2.91 0.95
C VAL A 80 8.95 -2.51 -0.52
N PHE A 81 7.81 -2.01 -1.02
CA PHE A 81 7.71 -1.53 -2.41
C PHE A 81 8.63 -0.34 -2.66
N LEU A 82 8.61 0.67 -1.78
CA LEU A 82 9.46 1.84 -1.93
C LEU A 82 10.94 1.45 -1.91
N LEU A 83 11.36 0.62 -0.96
CA LEU A 83 12.73 0.16 -0.86
C LEU A 83 13.13 -0.73 -2.04
N GLY A 84 12.27 -1.64 -2.50
CA GLY A 84 12.53 -2.48 -3.66
C GLY A 84 12.69 -1.70 -4.96
N ILE A 85 12.00 -0.56 -5.08
CA ILE A 85 12.14 0.38 -6.20
C ILE A 85 13.41 1.23 -6.06
N LEU A 86 13.77 1.70 -4.87
CA LEU A 86 14.88 2.64 -4.69
C LEU A 86 16.24 1.96 -4.49
N TRP A 87 16.28 0.73 -3.97
CA TRP A 87 17.51 0.09 -3.53
C TRP A 87 17.64 -1.36 -4.01
N ARG A 88 18.59 -1.57 -4.94
CA ARG A 88 18.90 -2.87 -5.55
C ARG A 88 19.35 -3.96 -4.58
N ARG A 89 19.67 -3.62 -3.32
CA ARG A 89 20.13 -4.60 -2.31
C ARG A 89 18.98 -5.35 -1.63
N ILE A 90 17.77 -4.83 -1.73
CA ILE A 90 16.58 -5.39 -1.08
C ILE A 90 16.21 -6.73 -1.71
N ASN A 91 16.04 -7.75 -0.88
CA ASN A 91 15.85 -9.13 -1.30
C ASN A 91 14.55 -9.73 -0.72
N GLY A 92 14.16 -10.89 -1.24
CA GLY A 92 12.94 -11.61 -0.84
C GLY A 92 12.84 -11.88 0.67
N PRO A 93 13.89 -12.40 1.34
CA PRO A 93 13.86 -12.60 2.79
C PRO A 93 13.61 -11.31 3.57
N GLY A 94 14.31 -10.22 3.26
CA GLY A 94 14.10 -8.94 3.94
C GLY A 94 12.70 -8.36 3.72
N ALA A 95 12.18 -8.47 2.49
CA ALA A 95 10.81 -8.08 2.18
C ALA A 95 9.76 -8.88 2.98
N VAL A 96 9.87 -10.21 2.99
CA VAL A 96 8.91 -11.08 3.70
C VAL A 96 8.99 -10.87 5.21
N THR A 97 10.19 -10.80 5.79
CA THR A 97 10.37 -10.58 7.23
C THR A 97 9.83 -9.21 7.65
N ALA A 98 10.07 -8.15 6.87
CA ALA A 98 9.53 -6.83 7.15
C ALA A 98 8.00 -6.81 7.14
N VAL A 99 7.37 -7.46 6.16
CA VAL A 99 5.90 -7.55 6.10
C VAL A 99 5.34 -8.29 7.30
N ILE A 100 5.89 -9.47 7.64
CA ILE A 100 5.40 -10.28 8.76
C ILE A 100 5.57 -9.52 10.09
N LEU A 101 6.78 -9.02 10.37
CA LEU A 101 7.04 -8.29 11.62
C LEU A 101 6.27 -6.97 11.67
N GLY A 102 6.07 -6.29 10.54
CA GLY A 102 5.24 -5.09 10.45
C GLY A 102 3.77 -5.34 10.77
N PHE A 103 3.20 -6.47 10.33
CA PHE A 103 1.85 -6.85 10.74
C PHE A 103 1.77 -7.17 12.22
N LEU A 104 2.74 -7.92 12.75
CA LEU A 104 2.79 -8.24 14.18
C LEU A 104 2.91 -6.98 15.04
N LEU A 105 3.78 -6.03 14.66
CA LEU A 105 3.93 -4.76 15.35
C LEU A 105 2.64 -3.92 15.24
N GLY A 106 2.02 -3.85 14.07
CA GLY A 106 0.75 -3.15 13.88
C GLY A 106 -0.34 -3.69 14.81
N ILE A 107 -0.44 -5.02 14.97
CA ILE A 107 -1.42 -5.65 15.86
C ILE A 107 -1.05 -5.33 17.31
N ALA A 108 0.22 -5.46 17.68
CA ALA A 108 0.70 -5.15 19.02
C ALA A 108 0.40 -3.69 19.42
N MET A 109 0.62 -2.73 18.52
CA MET A 109 0.29 -1.32 18.77
C MET A 109 -1.21 -1.09 18.93
N LYS A 110 -2.05 -1.76 18.12
CA LYS A 110 -3.51 -1.68 18.27
C LYS A 110 -3.98 -2.24 19.61
N LEU A 111 -3.44 -3.39 20.02
CA LEU A 111 -3.75 -3.99 21.31
C LEU A 111 -3.25 -3.11 22.47
N TYR A 112 -2.04 -2.56 22.35
CA TYR A 112 -1.47 -1.65 23.34
C TYR A 112 -2.38 -0.44 23.59
N ILE A 113 -2.79 0.26 22.53
CA ILE A 113 -3.68 1.43 22.63
C ILE A 113 -5.07 1.05 23.16
N GLN A 114 -5.56 -0.14 22.82
CA GLN A 114 -6.90 -0.58 23.24
C GLN A 114 -6.95 -1.02 24.70
N PHE A 115 -5.90 -1.66 25.22
CA PHE A 115 -5.93 -2.35 26.52
C PHE A 115 -5.10 -1.69 27.62
N ASP A 116 -4.15 -0.81 27.28
CA ASP A 116 -3.38 -0.06 28.26
C ASP A 116 -3.95 1.36 28.40
N PRO A 117 -4.57 1.74 29.53
CA PRO A 117 -5.07 3.09 29.73
C PRO A 117 -3.96 4.15 29.78
N ASP A 118 -2.74 3.75 30.16
CA ASP A 118 -1.57 4.63 30.28
C ASP A 118 -0.70 4.60 29.01
N HIS A 119 -1.30 4.23 27.87
CA HIS A 119 -0.60 4.19 26.61
C HIS A 119 -0.09 5.56 26.18
N VAL A 120 0.91 5.53 25.30
CA VAL A 120 1.51 6.75 24.76
C VAL A 120 0.51 7.49 23.87
N VAL A 121 -0.03 8.61 24.37
CA VAL A 121 -1.11 9.41 23.73
C VAL A 121 -0.78 9.84 22.29
N TRP A 122 0.46 10.19 21.97
CA TRP A 122 0.81 10.60 20.60
C TRP A 122 0.71 9.45 19.59
N LEU A 123 0.65 8.19 20.04
CA LEU A 123 0.48 7.01 19.19
C LEU A 123 -0.99 6.70 18.91
N GLU A 124 -1.95 7.33 19.60
CA GLU A 124 -3.39 7.13 19.36
C GLU A 124 -3.80 7.39 17.90
N PRO A 125 -3.36 8.47 17.23
CA PRO A 125 -3.78 8.74 15.86
C PRO A 125 -3.30 7.64 14.91
N PHE A 126 -4.20 7.14 14.06
CA PHE A 126 -3.88 6.09 13.09
C PHE A 126 -2.70 6.47 12.18
N ALA A 127 -2.54 7.75 11.85
CA ALA A 127 -1.42 8.24 11.04
C ALA A 127 -0.07 8.05 11.76
N MET A 128 -0.01 8.29 13.07
CA MET A 128 1.22 8.09 13.86
C MET A 128 1.58 6.61 13.95
N GLN A 129 0.60 5.75 14.18
CA GLN A 129 0.78 4.28 14.13
C GLN A 129 1.33 3.85 12.77
N GLY A 130 0.77 4.39 11.68
CA GLY A 130 1.21 4.10 10.32
C GLY A 130 2.66 4.50 10.07
N ILE A 131 3.07 5.69 10.50
CA ILE A 131 4.45 6.18 10.35
C ILE A 131 5.43 5.33 11.16
N VAL A 132 5.11 5.03 12.42
CA VAL A 132 5.95 4.19 13.29
C VAL A 132 6.10 2.80 12.68
N ASN A 133 5.00 2.19 12.24
CA ASN A 133 5.05 0.88 11.61
C ASN A 133 5.88 0.90 10.31
N TRP A 134 5.70 1.95 9.49
CA TRP A 134 6.43 2.11 8.24
C TRP A 134 7.95 2.22 8.49
N ALA A 135 8.36 3.07 9.43
CA ALA A 135 9.77 3.24 9.78
C ALA A 135 10.37 1.94 10.32
N PHE A 136 9.64 1.21 11.16
CA PHE A 136 10.04 -0.10 11.63
C PHE A 136 10.22 -1.10 10.46
N CYS A 137 9.26 -1.17 9.54
CA CYS A 137 9.34 -2.04 8.37
C CYS A 137 10.54 -1.70 7.48
N VAL A 138 10.84 -0.42 7.29
CA VAL A 138 12.02 0.05 6.56
C VAL A 138 13.30 -0.47 7.23
N ILE A 139 13.44 -0.28 8.53
CA ILE A 139 14.62 -0.71 9.30
C ILE A 139 14.79 -2.23 9.21
N VAL A 140 13.72 -3.00 9.45
CA VAL A 140 13.74 -4.46 9.39
C VAL A 140 14.09 -4.95 7.99
N CYS A 141 13.47 -4.37 6.95
CA CYS A 141 13.72 -4.76 5.57
C CYS A 141 15.19 -4.57 5.20
N ILE A 142 15.75 -3.41 5.54
CA ILE A 142 17.16 -3.09 5.29
C ILE A 142 18.07 -4.03 6.08
N ALA A 143 17.86 -4.16 7.39
CA ALA A 143 18.70 -4.97 8.27
C ALA A 143 18.75 -6.43 7.81
N VAL A 144 17.59 -7.04 7.55
CA VAL A 144 17.49 -8.43 7.11
C VAL A 144 18.03 -8.58 5.70
N SER A 145 17.75 -7.65 4.78
CA SER A 145 18.30 -7.73 3.42
C SER A 145 19.82 -7.67 3.43
N VAL A 146 20.43 -6.76 4.20
CA VAL A 146 21.90 -6.65 4.31
C VAL A 146 22.51 -7.89 4.97
N ALA A 147 21.86 -8.45 5.99
CA ALA A 147 22.32 -9.65 6.71
C ALA A 147 22.13 -10.97 5.94
N THR A 148 21.30 -10.99 4.90
CA THR A 148 21.03 -12.20 4.08
C THR A 148 21.69 -12.09 2.71
N PRO A 149 21.85 -13.20 1.95
CA PRO A 149 22.50 -13.18 0.65
C PRO A 149 21.88 -12.16 -0.32
N PRO A 150 22.69 -11.51 -1.18
CA PRO A 150 22.18 -10.54 -2.14
C PRO A 150 21.16 -11.17 -3.11
N PRO A 151 20.21 -10.37 -3.65
CA PRO A 151 19.27 -10.88 -4.64
C PRO A 151 20.01 -11.35 -5.90
N ARG A 152 19.45 -12.35 -6.58
CA ARG A 152 20.06 -12.86 -7.82
C ARG A 152 19.98 -11.78 -8.90
N PRO A 153 20.94 -11.70 -9.85
CA PRO A 153 20.92 -10.70 -10.91
C PRO A 153 19.62 -10.68 -11.73
N GLU A 154 19.00 -11.86 -11.93
CA GLU A 154 17.71 -12.02 -12.62
C GLU A 154 16.52 -11.38 -11.89
N GLN A 155 16.63 -11.14 -10.59
CA GLN A 155 15.58 -10.55 -9.76
C GLN A 155 15.66 -9.02 -9.73
N ILE A 156 16.78 -8.43 -10.21
CA ILE A 156 17.07 -6.99 -10.15
C ILE A 156 17.11 -6.42 -11.56
N THR A 157 15.94 -6.33 -12.19
CA THR A 157 15.81 -5.75 -13.52
C THR A 157 15.70 -4.23 -13.43
N ASP A 158 16.31 -3.51 -14.39
CA ASP A 158 16.19 -2.03 -14.50
C ASP A 158 14.74 -1.54 -14.70
N GLN A 159 13.80 -2.44 -14.99
CA GLN A 159 12.36 -2.15 -15.08
C GLN A 159 11.65 -2.17 -13.71
N LEU A 160 12.20 -2.87 -12.72
CA LEU A 160 11.58 -3.09 -11.41
C LEU A 160 12.23 -2.24 -10.32
N THR A 161 13.53 -1.94 -10.46
CA THR A 161 14.29 -1.12 -9.51
C THR A 161 14.94 0.03 -10.26
N PHE A 162 14.87 1.24 -9.70
CA PHE A 162 15.42 2.44 -10.30
C PHE A 162 16.92 2.31 -10.56
N ASN A 163 17.28 2.61 -11.80
CA ASN A 163 18.65 2.80 -12.21
C ASN A 163 18.92 4.30 -12.36
N TRP A 164 19.44 4.92 -11.30
CA TRP A 164 19.76 6.35 -11.24
C TRP A 164 20.68 6.83 -12.37
N SER A 165 21.52 5.95 -12.93
CA SER A 165 22.43 6.30 -14.03
C SER A 165 21.77 6.41 -15.41
N ARG A 166 20.57 5.80 -15.59
CA ARG A 166 19.83 5.79 -16.86
C ARG A 166 18.51 6.57 -16.81
N LEU A 167 18.21 7.20 -15.69
CA LEU A 167 16.98 7.95 -15.47
C LEU A 167 17.08 9.33 -16.13
N ASN A 168 16.39 9.51 -17.25
CA ASN A 168 16.18 10.82 -17.86
C ASN A 168 14.83 11.42 -17.41
N ILE A 169 14.68 11.68 -16.10
CA ILE A 169 13.46 12.24 -15.50
C ILE A 169 13.14 13.63 -16.07
N PHE A 170 14.18 14.32 -16.54
CA PHE A 170 14.07 15.65 -17.13
C PHE A 170 13.99 15.62 -18.67
N GLY A 171 13.98 14.43 -19.28
CA GLY A 171 13.71 14.25 -20.69
C GLY A 171 12.22 14.39 -20.97
N GLU A 172 11.87 15.00 -22.11
CA GLU A 172 10.48 15.06 -22.60
C GLU A 172 9.48 15.82 -21.71
N LEU A 173 9.95 16.71 -20.83
CA LEU A 173 9.10 17.54 -19.94
C LEU A 173 8.22 18.58 -20.64
N GLY A 174 8.24 18.64 -21.98
CA GLY A 174 7.47 19.59 -22.79
C GLY A 174 8.13 20.98 -22.87
N GLY A 175 8.39 21.45 -24.09
CA GLY A 175 9.08 22.73 -24.34
C GLY A 175 8.19 23.98 -24.37
N ARG A 176 6.86 23.83 -24.31
CA ARG A 176 5.90 24.95 -24.32
C ARG A 176 5.10 24.96 -23.03
N TRP A 177 4.61 26.11 -22.58
CA TRP A 177 3.92 26.25 -21.30
C TRP A 177 2.73 25.27 -21.12
N TYR A 178 1.97 25.01 -22.19
CA TYR A 178 0.81 24.11 -22.15
C TYR A 178 1.18 22.61 -22.18
N THR A 179 2.36 22.26 -22.70
CA THR A 179 2.89 20.88 -22.65
C THR A 179 3.88 20.69 -21.51
N SER A 180 4.29 21.75 -20.82
CA SER A 180 5.33 21.72 -19.81
C SER A 180 4.82 21.11 -18.52
N VAL A 181 5.33 19.93 -18.18
CA VAL A 181 5.00 19.23 -16.94
C VAL A 181 5.45 20.05 -15.73
N VAL A 182 6.63 20.68 -15.81
CA VAL A 182 7.20 21.50 -14.73
C VAL A 182 6.32 22.72 -14.43
N PHE A 183 5.82 23.39 -15.48
CA PHE A 183 4.93 24.55 -15.31
C PHE A 183 3.64 24.16 -14.59
N TRP A 184 2.93 23.13 -15.07
CA TRP A 184 1.66 22.71 -14.48
C TRP A 184 1.83 22.11 -13.08
N TRP A 185 2.90 21.35 -12.84
CA TRP A 185 3.23 20.85 -11.50
C TRP A 185 3.54 21.99 -10.53
N GLY A 186 4.34 22.98 -10.97
CA GLY A 186 4.68 24.14 -10.15
C GLY A 186 3.46 25.02 -9.86
N LEU A 187 2.60 25.24 -10.84
CA LEU A 187 1.33 25.97 -10.66
C LEU A 187 0.42 25.24 -9.67
N PHE A 188 0.28 23.92 -9.80
CA PHE A 188 -0.48 23.10 -8.87
C PHE A 188 0.06 23.22 -7.43
N ALA A 189 1.37 23.05 -7.25
CA ALA A 189 2.02 23.17 -5.95
C ALA A 189 1.84 24.57 -5.34
N ALA A 190 1.99 25.63 -6.14
CA ALA A 190 1.77 27.00 -5.70
C ALA A 190 0.33 27.25 -5.24
N ILE A 191 -0.66 26.74 -5.98
CA ILE A 191 -2.07 26.83 -5.60
C ILE A 191 -2.32 26.06 -4.30
N THR A 192 -1.79 24.84 -4.17
CA THR A 192 -1.94 24.06 -2.93
C THR A 192 -1.35 24.79 -1.73
N VAL A 193 -0.13 25.33 -1.84
CA VAL A 193 0.50 26.11 -0.76
C VAL A 193 -0.32 27.35 -0.44
N ALA A 194 -0.80 28.08 -1.45
CA ALA A 194 -1.63 29.28 -1.25
C ALA A 194 -2.93 28.94 -0.51
N LEU A 195 -3.60 27.84 -0.88
CA LEU A 195 -4.80 27.37 -0.19
C LEU A 195 -4.49 26.95 1.25
N CYS A 196 -3.39 26.22 1.47
CA CYS A 196 -2.96 25.85 2.81
C CYS A 196 -2.71 27.08 3.68
N VAL A 197 -1.99 28.09 3.18
CA VAL A 197 -1.73 29.34 3.90
C VAL A 197 -3.05 30.07 4.17
N TYR A 198 -3.90 30.26 3.17
CA TYR A 198 -5.18 30.95 3.29
C TYR A 198 -6.11 30.30 4.33
N PHE A 199 -6.21 28.97 4.35
CA PHE A 199 -7.08 28.23 5.28
C PHE A 199 -6.41 27.86 6.61
N SER A 200 -5.10 28.04 6.74
CA SER A 200 -4.38 27.73 7.99
C SER A 200 -4.66 28.71 9.13
N GLY A 201 -5.51 29.73 8.90
CA GLY A 201 -6.02 30.59 9.97
C GLY A 201 -4.90 31.32 10.71
N TRP A 202 -3.88 31.79 9.97
CA TRP A 202 -2.91 32.73 10.53
C TRP A 202 -3.66 34.04 10.75
N ASP A 203 -4.33 34.14 11.89
CA ASP A 203 -4.68 35.43 12.47
C ASP A 203 -3.35 36.17 12.71
N LEU A 204 -3.04 37.08 11.77
CA LEU A 204 -2.06 38.15 11.94
C LEU A 204 -2.62 39.20 12.92
#